data_AF-A0A225AWT6-F1
#
_entry.id   AF-A0A225AWT6-F1
#
_cell.length_a   1.000
_cell.length_b   1.000
_cell.length_c   1.000
_cell.angle_alpha   90.00
_cell.angle_beta   90.00
_cell.angle_gamma   90.00
#
_symmetry.space_group_name_H-M   'P 1'
#
loop_
_entity.id
_entity.type
_entity.pdbx_description
1 polymer ?
#
loop_
_entity_poly.entity_id
_entity_poly.type
_entity_poly.pdbx_seq_one_letter_code
_entity_poly.pdbx_strand_id
1 'polypeptide(L)'
;MKYITALSAILSAASAQVTVYPWWEFYCGSSCTDGTLIGSGTLDVNLTGCTDLGTTYDYCYFVSEKNTTMYRVDLSEKPDCWADANPVLYSGDCSSAGNWGWYGILYDA
;
A
#
# COMPACT_ATOMS: atom_id res chain seq x y z
N MET A 1 12.49 -62.47 -0.83
CA MET A 1 11.15 -61.84 -0.85
C MET A 1 10.70 -61.63 0.58
N LYS A 2 10.52 -60.37 1.02
CA LYS A 2 9.58 -59.93 2.06
C LYS A 2 9.74 -58.42 2.29
N TYR A 3 8.80 -57.71 1.68
CA TYR A 3 8.15 -56.44 2.04
C TYR A 3 8.84 -55.55 3.08
N ILE A 4 9.28 -54.37 2.64
CA ILE A 4 9.33 -53.19 3.52
C ILE A 4 8.34 -52.17 2.95
N THR A 5 7.28 -52.02 3.73
CA THR A 5 6.13 -51.14 3.60
C THR A 5 6.58 -49.69 3.43
N ALA A 6 6.21 -49.05 2.32
CA ALA A 6 6.41 -47.62 2.14
C ALA A 6 5.45 -46.86 3.08
N LEU A 7 6.03 -46.14 4.05
CA LEU A 7 5.31 -45.19 4.88
C LEU A 7 4.64 -44.14 3.98
N SER A 8 3.31 -44.11 3.98
CA SER A 8 2.55 -43.01 3.40
C SER A 8 2.68 -41.81 4.33
N ALA A 9 3.57 -40.88 4.01
CA ALA A 9 3.63 -39.59 4.68
C ALA A 9 2.41 -38.77 4.25
N ILE A 10 1.39 -38.72 5.11
CA ILE A 10 0.27 -37.79 4.99
C ILE A 10 0.86 -36.41 5.26
N LEU A 11 1.18 -35.69 4.18
CA LEU A 11 1.57 -34.29 4.24
C LEU A 11 0.32 -33.49 4.61
N SER A 12 0.05 -33.39 5.91
CA SER A 12 -0.93 -32.44 6.42
C SER A 12 -0.33 -31.06 6.23
N ALA A 13 -0.56 -30.47 5.06
CA ALA A 13 -0.38 -29.04 4.86
C ALA A 13 -1.38 -28.35 5.78
N ALA A 14 -0.97 -28.10 7.02
CA ALA A 14 -1.61 -27.09 7.83
C ALA A 14 -1.47 -25.79 7.03
N SER A 15 -2.54 -25.37 6.37
CA SER A 15 -2.64 -24.01 5.87
C SER A 15 -2.54 -23.12 7.09
N ALA A 16 -1.34 -22.60 7.37
CA ALA A 16 -1.17 -21.51 8.28
C ALA A 16 -2.02 -20.38 7.70
N GLN A 17 -3.18 -20.15 8.34
CA GLN A 17 -4.00 -19.00 8.04
C GLN A 17 -3.16 -17.81 8.51
N VAL A 18 -2.37 -17.23 7.61
CA VAL A 18 -1.70 -15.96 7.87
C VAL A 18 -2.84 -14.98 8.05
N THR A 19 -3.08 -14.56 9.29
CA THR A 19 -3.88 -13.38 9.56
C THR A 19 -3.07 -12.22 9.01
N VAL A 20 -3.24 -11.94 7.71
CA VAL A 20 -2.67 -10.74 7.11
C VAL A 20 -3.48 -9.59 7.69
N TYR A 21 -2.83 -8.76 8.50
CA TYR A 21 -3.43 -7.50 8.86
C TYR A 21 -3.41 -6.62 7.62
N PRO A 22 -4.54 -5.99 7.25
CA PRO A 22 -4.60 -5.11 6.10
C PRO A 22 -3.51 -4.04 6.17
N TRP A 23 -2.76 -3.93 5.08
CA TRP A 23 -1.57 -3.11 4.95
C TRP A 23 -1.68 -2.17 3.76
N TRP A 24 -0.83 -1.15 3.75
CA TRP A 24 -0.70 -0.20 2.67
C TRP A 24 0.74 0.24 2.47
N GLU A 25 1.07 0.62 1.24
CA GLU A 25 2.35 1.15 0.79
C GLU A 25 2.12 2.24 -0.26
N PHE A 26 2.81 3.36 -0.09
CA PHE A 26 2.74 4.51 -0.96
C PHE A 26 4.11 4.79 -1.58
N TYR A 27 4.13 4.94 -2.90
CA TYR A 27 5.37 5.07 -3.67
C TYR A 27 5.30 6.26 -4.62
N CYS A 28 6.45 6.91 -4.82
CA CYS A 28 6.60 7.96 -5.81
C CYS A 28 7.96 7.88 -6.53
N GLY A 29 8.00 8.27 -7.79
CA GLY A 29 9.19 8.18 -8.62
C GLY A 29 9.01 8.75 -10.02
N SER A 30 9.83 8.27 -10.95
CA SER A 30 9.77 8.64 -12.38
C SER A 30 8.76 7.82 -13.18
N SER A 31 8.16 6.79 -12.57
CA SER A 31 7.14 5.94 -13.20
C SER A 31 6.23 5.25 -12.17
N CYS A 32 5.15 4.63 -12.65
CA CYS A 32 4.19 3.86 -11.85
C CYS A 32 4.69 2.50 -11.35
N THR A 33 5.92 2.12 -11.67
CA THR A 33 6.46 0.78 -11.37
C THR A 33 7.85 0.79 -10.74
N ASP A 34 8.51 1.95 -10.75
CA ASP A 34 9.87 2.13 -10.23
C ASP A 34 9.86 3.32 -9.24
N GLY A 35 8.94 3.25 -8.28
CA GLY A 35 8.78 4.25 -7.24
C GLY A 35 9.65 3.94 -6.03
N THR A 36 10.14 4.99 -5.38
CA THR A 36 10.69 4.90 -4.03
C THR A 36 9.55 4.81 -3.03
N LEU A 37 9.69 3.92 -2.03
CA LEU A 37 8.73 3.82 -0.92
C LEU A 37 8.77 5.11 -0.08
N ILE A 38 7.66 5.84 -0.06
CA ILE A 38 7.50 7.07 0.70
C ILE A 38 6.94 6.77 2.09
N GLY A 39 6.03 5.81 2.20
CA GLY A 39 5.46 5.38 3.46
C GLY A 39 4.76 4.02 3.36
N SER A 40 4.62 3.36 4.50
CA SER A 40 3.86 2.10 4.62
C SER A 40 3.23 1.95 6.00
N GLY A 41 2.24 1.07 6.12
CA GLY A 41 1.53 0.84 7.38
C GLY A 41 0.63 -0.38 7.43
N THR A 42 0.10 -0.64 8.62
CA THR A 42 -0.94 -1.65 8.90
C THR A 42 -2.13 -1.01 9.64
N LEU A 43 -3.27 -1.69 9.62
CA LEU A 43 -4.51 -1.23 10.25
C LEU A 43 -4.30 -0.90 11.74
N ASP A 44 -4.89 0.23 12.15
CA ASP A 44 -4.92 0.86 13.48
C ASP A 44 -3.86 1.91 13.88
N VAL A 45 -2.92 2.35 13.03
CA VAL A 45 -1.92 3.34 13.52
C VAL A 45 -1.45 4.43 12.56
N ASN A 46 -1.99 4.50 11.34
CA ASN A 46 -1.25 5.17 10.28
C ASN A 46 -2.09 6.13 9.43
N LEU A 47 -2.89 6.95 10.12
CA LEU A 47 -3.32 8.24 9.57
C LEU A 47 -2.13 9.19 9.69
N THR A 48 -1.22 9.17 8.72
CA THR A 48 -0.29 10.29 8.60
C THR A 48 -1.16 11.51 8.33
N GLY A 49 -1.00 12.54 9.16
CA GLY A 49 -1.45 13.87 8.80
C GLY A 49 -0.83 14.29 7.46
N CYS A 50 -1.16 15.49 7.00
CA CYS A 50 -0.55 15.98 5.76
C CYS A 50 0.98 16.08 5.92
N THR A 51 1.70 15.27 5.15
CA THR A 51 3.14 15.05 5.27
C THR A 51 3.84 15.57 4.03
N ASP A 52 4.93 16.31 4.23
CA ASP A 52 5.76 16.85 3.13
C ASP A 52 6.45 15.69 2.41
N LEU A 53 6.35 15.66 1.08
CA LEU A 53 7.02 14.67 0.22
C LEU A 53 8.54 14.86 0.20
N GLY A 54 9.04 16.04 0.58
CA GLY A 54 10.45 16.42 0.61
C GLY A 54 11.07 16.70 -0.76
N THR A 55 10.40 16.27 -1.84
CA THR A 55 10.78 16.53 -3.23
C THR A 55 9.55 16.38 -4.13
N THR A 56 9.65 16.93 -5.34
CA THR A 56 8.66 16.71 -6.40
C THR A 56 8.95 15.38 -7.10
N TYR A 57 7.90 14.66 -7.47
CA TYR A 57 7.96 13.39 -8.20
C TYR A 57 7.11 13.49 -9.48
N ASP A 58 7.39 12.66 -10.48
CA ASP A 58 6.62 12.65 -11.73
C ASP A 58 5.38 11.76 -11.63
N TYR A 59 5.47 10.67 -10.88
CA TYR A 59 4.39 9.69 -10.68
C TYR A 59 4.33 9.23 -9.23
N CYS A 60 3.12 8.95 -8.76
CA CYS A 60 2.89 8.28 -7.50
C CYS A 60 1.84 7.18 -7.68
N TYR A 61 2.01 6.09 -6.95
CA TYR A 61 1.09 4.96 -6.95
C TYR A 61 0.89 4.41 -5.55
N PHE A 62 -0.26 3.79 -5.35
CA PHE A 62 -0.67 3.27 -4.06
C PHE A 62 -0.98 1.78 -4.14
N VAL A 63 -0.49 1.04 -3.16
CA VAL A 63 -0.69 -0.41 -3.06
C VAL A 63 -1.25 -0.71 -1.68
N SER A 64 -2.31 -1.49 -1.63
CA SER A 64 -2.85 -2.04 -0.38
C SER A 64 -3.18 -3.50 -0.54
N GLU A 65 -3.47 -4.18 0.57
CA GLU A 65 -3.93 -5.56 0.51
C GLU A 65 -5.17 -5.72 -0.38
N LYS A 66 -5.13 -6.78 -1.19
CA LYS A 66 -6.16 -7.19 -2.16
C LYS A 66 -7.57 -7.09 -1.56
N ASN A 67 -8.42 -6.28 -2.19
CA ASN A 67 -9.84 -6.02 -1.87
C ASN A 67 -10.13 -5.01 -0.74
N THR A 68 -9.17 -4.23 -0.29
CA THR A 68 -9.45 -3.18 0.71
C THR A 68 -9.42 -1.79 0.05
N THR A 69 -10.60 -1.27 -0.30
CA THR A 69 -10.82 0.17 -0.58
C THR A 69 -10.65 1.03 0.68
N MET A 70 -10.26 0.41 1.79
CA MET A 70 -10.19 0.96 3.14
C MET A 70 -9.13 2.03 3.29
N TYR A 71 -8.24 2.21 2.30
CA TYR A 71 -7.24 3.25 2.33
C TYR A 71 -7.20 4.03 1.02
N ARG A 72 -6.83 5.30 1.14
CA ARG A 72 -6.49 6.15 0.01
C ARG A 72 -5.34 7.09 0.35
N VAL A 73 -4.68 7.58 -0.69
CA VAL A 73 -3.69 8.65 -0.61
C VAL A 73 -4.28 9.91 -1.21
N ASP A 74 -4.29 10.97 -0.42
CA ASP A 74 -4.71 12.29 -0.84
C ASP A 74 -3.45 13.11 -1.11
N LEU A 75 -3.18 13.44 -2.39
CA LEU A 75 -2.05 14.29 -2.77
C LEU A 75 -2.47 15.75 -2.81
N SER A 76 -1.59 16.65 -2.34
CA SER A 76 -1.88 18.08 -2.25
C SER A 76 -0.64 18.93 -2.57
N GLU A 77 -0.86 20.11 -3.16
CA GLU A 77 0.19 21.12 -3.36
C GLU A 77 0.50 21.89 -2.07
N LYS A 78 -0.41 21.81 -1.09
CA LYS A 78 -0.38 22.59 0.15
C LYS A 78 -0.30 21.65 1.36
N PRO A 79 0.16 22.17 2.51
CA PRO A 79 0.16 21.43 3.79
C PRO A 79 -1.22 21.11 4.36
N ASP A 80 -2.27 21.09 3.54
CA ASP A 80 -3.62 20.66 3.88
C ASP A 80 -4.10 19.64 2.83
N CYS A 81 -3.98 18.37 3.21
CA CYS A 81 -4.27 17.24 2.33
C CYS A 81 -5.76 16.88 2.33
N TRP A 82 -6.63 17.58 3.05
CA TRP A 82 -8.05 17.23 3.14
C TRP A 82 -8.97 18.27 2.52
N ALA A 83 -8.53 19.52 2.42
CA ALA A 83 -9.32 20.59 1.79
C ALA A 83 -9.12 20.68 0.26
N ASP A 84 -7.91 20.40 -0.23
CA ASP A 84 -7.49 20.67 -1.62
C ASP A 84 -6.93 19.42 -2.33
N ALA A 85 -7.17 18.21 -1.80
CA ALA A 85 -6.56 17.00 -2.36
C ALA A 85 -7.05 16.68 -3.77
N ASN A 86 -6.08 16.57 -4.67
CA ASN A 86 -6.25 16.19 -6.06
C ASN A 86 -4.86 15.82 -6.59
N PRO A 87 -4.62 14.61 -7.12
CA PRO A 87 -5.52 13.49 -7.21
C PRO A 87 -5.65 12.74 -5.87
N VAL A 88 -6.70 11.93 -5.79
CA VAL A 88 -6.86 10.88 -4.78
C VAL A 88 -6.45 9.56 -5.43
N LEU A 89 -5.60 8.78 -4.76
CA LEU A 89 -5.14 7.47 -5.21
C LEU A 89 -5.73 6.36 -4.34
N TYR A 90 -6.40 5.41 -4.97
CA TYR A 90 -6.80 4.16 -4.36
C TYR A 90 -5.81 3.04 -4.68
N SER A 91 -6.00 1.89 -4.04
CA SER A 91 -5.14 0.73 -4.26
C SER A 91 -5.14 0.30 -5.73
N GLY A 92 -3.95 0.21 -6.32
CA GLY A 92 -3.75 -0.08 -7.73
C GLY A 92 -3.77 1.15 -8.64
N ASP A 93 -4.11 2.33 -8.13
CA ASP A 93 -4.02 3.56 -8.89
C ASP A 93 -2.57 4.02 -9.02
N CYS A 94 -2.30 4.60 -10.18
CA CYS A 94 -1.14 5.43 -10.41
C CYS A 94 -1.58 6.71 -11.10
N SER A 95 -1.06 7.84 -10.65
CA SER A 95 -1.25 9.13 -11.32
C SER A 95 0.09 9.81 -11.53
N SER A 96 0.13 10.72 -12.50
CA SER A 96 1.15 11.75 -12.47
C SER A 96 1.08 12.47 -11.13
N ALA A 97 2.21 12.56 -10.45
CA ALA A 97 2.36 13.23 -9.16
C ALA A 97 2.42 14.76 -9.29
N GLY A 98 2.16 15.30 -10.48
CA GLY A 98 1.91 16.72 -10.70
C GLY A 98 2.92 17.64 -10.00
N ASN A 99 2.42 18.72 -9.42
CA ASN A 99 3.19 19.61 -8.55
C ASN A 99 2.86 19.37 -7.06
N TRP A 100 2.54 18.13 -6.67
CA TRP A 100 2.17 17.83 -5.28
C TRP A 100 3.42 17.91 -4.40
N GLY A 101 3.30 18.63 -3.28
CA GLY A 101 4.35 18.75 -2.27
C GLY A 101 4.03 17.96 -1.00
N TRP A 102 2.80 17.47 -0.88
CA TRP A 102 2.28 16.87 0.34
C TRP A 102 1.39 15.67 0.05
N TYR A 103 1.32 14.72 1.00
CA TYR A 103 0.42 13.58 0.94
C TYR A 103 -0.20 13.29 2.32
N GLY A 104 -1.43 12.77 2.32
CA GLY A 104 -2.11 12.26 3.50
C GLY A 104 -2.60 10.84 3.25
N ILE A 105 -2.48 9.96 4.26
CA ILE A 105 -3.06 8.62 4.20
C ILE A 105 -4.32 8.61 5.05
N LEU A 106 -5.43 8.24 4.44
CA LEU A 106 -6.70 8.11 5.14
C LEU A 106 -7.19 6.68 5.12
N TYR A 107 -7.85 6.33 6.22
CA TYR A 107 -8.73 5.19 6.27
C TYR A 107 -10.12 5.61 5.78
N ASP A 108 -10.59 5.00 4.69
CA ASP A 108 -11.84 5.29 3.98
C ASP A 108 -12.65 3.99 3.84
N ALA A 109 -13.37 3.61 4.89
CA ALA A 109 -14.17 2.38 4.94
C ALA A 109 -15.66 2.60 4.69
#